data_AF-A0A7W6IHL3-F1
#
_entry.id   AF-A0A7W6IHL3-F1
#
_cell.length_a   1.000
_cell.length_b   1.000
_cell.length_c   1.000
_cell.angle_alpha   90.00
_cell.angle_beta   90.00
_cell.angle_gamma   90.00
#
_symmetry.space_group_name_H-M   'P 1'
#
loop_
_entity.id
_entity.type
_entity.pdbx_description
1 polymer ?
#
loop_
_entity_poly.entity_id
_entity_poly.type
_entity_poly.pdbx_seq_one_letter_code
_entity_poly.pdbx_strand_id
1 'polypeptide(L)'
;MTWSLERLLSDLHDDIQQRLARVRGSIGHSPSKGAASEAVWLELLQTYLPERYRADTAFVVDSEGAFSEQIDVVVYDRQYSPFIFKFEGQKVIPAESVYAVFEAKQSVNAAQVGYAQDKAASVRRLHRTSLPIPHAGGVYPPKPLPHILAGLLTLESDWKPAFGQPLADALDGVDAAGRLDLGCVAAHGHYAFDASARYSFVPEGRPATAFLFELIARLQASATVPMVDIRAYARWLTGKPT
;
A
#
# COMPACT_ATOMS: atom_id res chain seq x y z
N MET A 1 -7.75 37.57 -2.89
CA MET A 1 -7.82 36.22 -2.31
C MET A 1 -6.59 36.00 -1.45
N THR A 2 -6.74 35.39 -0.28
CA THR A 2 -5.62 35.01 0.60
C THR A 2 -5.37 33.51 0.50
N TRP A 3 -4.11 33.09 0.64
CA TRP A 3 -3.74 31.68 0.72
C TRP A 3 -4.36 31.04 1.97
N SER A 4 -4.87 29.81 1.85
CA SER A 4 -5.40 29.02 2.97
C SER A 4 -4.94 27.57 2.86
N LEU A 5 -4.18 27.11 3.86
CA LEU A 5 -3.76 25.71 3.96
C LEU A 5 -4.98 24.79 4.06
N GLU A 6 -5.97 25.19 4.87
CA GLU A 6 -7.20 24.44 5.02
C GLU A 6 -7.88 24.19 3.66
N ARG A 7 -7.94 25.23 2.81
CA ARG A 7 -8.53 25.13 1.48
C ARG A 7 -7.72 24.21 0.56
N LEU A 8 -6.40 24.31 0.56
CA LEU A 8 -5.54 23.42 -0.23
C LEU A 8 -5.73 21.94 0.15
N LEU A 9 -5.84 21.66 1.45
CA LEU A 9 -6.06 20.29 1.95
C LEU A 9 -7.46 19.76 1.62
N SER A 10 -8.47 20.64 1.60
CA SER A 10 -9.81 20.30 1.11
C SER A 10 -9.82 20.05 -0.39
N ASP A 11 -9.22 20.94 -1.17
CA ASP A 11 -9.18 20.83 -2.64
C ASP A 11 -8.47 19.55 -3.09
N LEU A 12 -7.42 19.11 -2.39
CA LEU A 12 -6.76 17.81 -2.62
C LEU A 12 -7.74 16.65 -2.44
N HIS A 13 -8.48 16.65 -1.32
CA HIS A 13 -9.48 15.61 -1.07
C HIS A 13 -10.61 15.63 -2.12
N ASP A 14 -11.12 16.82 -2.42
CA ASP A 14 -12.24 17.01 -3.35
C ASP A 14 -11.89 16.51 -4.75
N ASP A 15 -10.66 16.73 -5.24
CA ASP A 15 -10.23 16.18 -6.53
C ASP A 15 -10.33 14.65 -6.55
N ILE A 16 -9.80 13.98 -5.53
CA ILE A 16 -9.82 12.51 -5.44
C ILE A 16 -11.24 11.98 -5.37
N GLN A 17 -12.08 12.54 -4.49
CA GLN A 17 -13.46 12.11 -4.36
C GLN A 17 -14.23 12.31 -5.67
N GLN A 18 -14.08 13.47 -6.32
CA GLN A 18 -14.76 13.76 -7.59
C GLN A 18 -14.28 12.87 -8.74
N ARG A 19 -12.98 12.54 -8.80
CA ARG A 19 -12.44 11.63 -9.82
C ARG A 19 -12.97 10.21 -9.64
N LEU A 20 -12.94 9.69 -8.41
CA LEU A 20 -13.50 8.37 -8.09
C LEU A 20 -15.01 8.31 -8.38
N ALA A 21 -15.77 9.35 -8.02
CA ALA A 21 -17.20 9.44 -8.30
C ALA A 21 -17.49 9.46 -9.82
N ARG A 22 -16.70 10.21 -10.60
CA ARG A 22 -16.79 10.22 -12.08
C ARG A 22 -16.53 8.84 -12.67
N VAL A 23 -15.50 8.13 -12.20
CA VAL A 23 -15.20 6.75 -12.62
C VAL A 23 -16.38 5.83 -12.33
N ARG A 24 -16.94 5.90 -11.12
CA ARG A 24 -18.09 5.07 -10.69
C ARG A 24 -19.32 5.27 -11.58
N GLY A 25 -19.63 6.52 -11.92
CA GLY A 25 -20.82 6.90 -12.69
C GLY A 25 -20.69 6.74 -14.21
N SER A 26 -19.48 6.84 -14.76
CA SER A 26 -19.27 6.92 -16.23
C SER A 26 -18.85 5.59 -16.86
N ILE A 27 -18.23 4.69 -16.10
CA ILE A 27 -17.73 3.41 -16.63
C ILE A 27 -18.73 2.30 -16.30
N GLY A 28 -19.36 1.70 -17.31
CA GLY A 28 -20.35 0.62 -17.12
C GLY A 28 -19.73 -0.76 -16.90
N HIS A 29 -18.53 -1.01 -17.44
CA HIS A 29 -17.86 -2.31 -17.38
C HIS A 29 -17.00 -2.46 -16.10
N SER A 30 -17.30 -3.47 -15.26
CA SER A 30 -16.70 -3.62 -13.92
C SER A 30 -15.17 -3.69 -13.91
N PRO A 31 -14.50 -4.50 -14.76
CA PRO A 31 -13.04 -4.51 -14.83
C PRO A 31 -12.43 -3.15 -15.15
N SER A 32 -13.01 -2.43 -16.12
CA SER A 32 -12.53 -1.10 -16.52
C SER A 32 -12.74 -0.06 -15.43
N LYS A 33 -13.83 -0.18 -14.65
CA LYS A 33 -14.11 0.68 -13.49
C LYS A 33 -13.09 0.46 -12.37
N GLY A 34 -12.72 -0.79 -12.12
CA GLY A 34 -11.68 -1.15 -11.16
C GLY A 34 -10.34 -0.50 -11.52
N ALA A 35 -9.84 -0.78 -12.73
CA ALA A 35 -8.58 -0.23 -13.23
C ALA A 35 -8.53 1.31 -13.22
N ALA A 36 -9.64 1.97 -13.60
CA ALA A 36 -9.71 3.42 -13.57
C ALA A 36 -9.67 4.01 -12.15
N SER A 37 -10.15 3.28 -11.15
CA SER A 37 -10.14 3.73 -9.75
C SER A 37 -8.81 3.50 -9.08
N GLU A 38 -8.18 2.37 -9.37
CA GLU A 38 -6.78 2.10 -9.07
C GLU A 38 -5.87 3.22 -9.60
N ALA A 39 -6.06 3.64 -10.85
CA ALA A 39 -5.28 4.71 -11.46
C ALA A 39 -5.39 6.05 -10.69
N VAL A 40 -6.56 6.39 -10.14
CA VAL A 40 -6.73 7.62 -9.33
C VAL A 40 -5.90 7.55 -8.04
N TRP A 41 -5.91 6.40 -7.36
CA TRP A 41 -5.11 6.20 -6.15
C TRP A 41 -3.61 6.19 -6.43
N LEU A 42 -3.18 5.54 -7.52
CA LEU A 42 -1.80 5.55 -7.95
C LEU A 42 -1.31 6.96 -8.25
N GLU A 43 -2.08 7.74 -9.00
CA GLU A 43 -1.70 9.11 -9.34
C GLU A 43 -1.60 10.00 -8.10
N LEU A 44 -2.51 9.86 -7.14
CA LEU A 44 -2.42 10.57 -5.86
C LEU A 44 -1.09 10.27 -5.17
N LEU A 45 -0.76 8.99 -5.01
CA LEU A 45 0.45 8.58 -4.30
C LEU A 45 1.72 8.95 -5.06
N GLN A 46 1.73 8.83 -6.38
CA GLN A 46 2.85 9.24 -7.23
C GLN A 46 3.08 10.75 -7.19
N THR A 47 2.03 11.55 -7.02
CA THR A 47 2.10 13.01 -6.98
C THR A 47 2.58 13.53 -5.63
N TYR A 48 2.10 12.95 -4.53
CA TYR A 48 2.27 13.55 -3.20
C TYR A 48 3.19 12.79 -2.24
N LEU A 49 3.53 11.52 -2.51
CA LEU A 49 4.54 10.85 -1.70
C LEU A 49 5.93 11.46 -1.97
N PRO A 50 6.80 11.55 -0.94
CA PRO A 50 8.20 11.95 -1.13
C PRO A 50 8.90 11.12 -2.21
N GLU A 51 9.78 11.76 -3.01
CA GLU A 51 10.41 11.16 -4.19
C GLU A 51 11.26 9.90 -3.94
N ARG A 52 11.58 9.60 -2.67
CA ARG A 52 12.23 8.33 -2.30
C ARG A 52 11.29 7.12 -2.40
N TYR A 53 9.98 7.35 -2.44
CA TYR A 53 8.96 6.33 -2.63
C TYR A 53 8.51 6.30 -4.09
N ARG A 54 8.16 5.12 -4.56
CA ARG A 54 7.41 4.91 -5.80
C ARG A 54 6.12 4.17 -5.48
N ALA A 55 5.08 4.39 -6.27
CA ALA A 55 3.81 3.69 -6.17
C ALA A 55 3.44 3.15 -7.55
N ASP A 56 3.20 1.84 -7.66
CA ASP A 56 2.86 1.17 -8.92
C ASP A 56 2.04 -0.10 -8.69
N THR A 57 1.24 -0.50 -9.68
CA THR A 57 0.75 -1.87 -9.81
C THR A 57 1.90 -2.82 -10.07
N ALA A 58 2.02 -3.89 -9.29
CA ALA A 58 3.12 -4.84 -9.44
C ALA A 58 2.83 -6.20 -8.78
N PHE A 59 3.62 -7.19 -9.17
CA PHE A 59 3.85 -8.39 -8.36
C PHE A 59 5.05 -8.16 -7.44
N VAL A 60 5.08 -8.85 -6.31
CA VAL A 60 6.22 -8.88 -5.39
C VAL A 60 6.86 -10.27 -5.45
N VAL A 61 8.19 -10.34 -5.41
CA VAL A 61 8.97 -11.58 -5.49
C VAL A 61 10.02 -11.63 -4.39
N ASP A 62 10.34 -12.82 -3.90
CA ASP A 62 11.50 -13.04 -3.02
C ASP A 62 12.63 -13.82 -3.68
N SER A 63 13.75 -13.92 -2.94
CA SER A 63 14.93 -14.66 -3.39
C SER A 63 14.78 -16.20 -3.32
N GLU A 64 13.68 -16.71 -2.77
CA GLU A 64 13.31 -18.13 -2.74
C GLU A 64 12.42 -18.54 -3.92
N GLY A 65 12.07 -17.58 -4.78
CA GLY A 65 11.28 -17.80 -6.00
C GLY A 65 9.77 -17.81 -5.75
N ALA A 66 9.30 -17.36 -4.58
CA ALA A 66 7.90 -17.17 -4.31
C ALA A 66 7.43 -15.80 -4.81
N PHE A 67 6.17 -15.73 -5.25
CA PHE A 67 5.53 -14.54 -5.76
C PHE A 67 4.26 -14.24 -4.97
N SER A 68 3.96 -12.95 -4.80
CA SER A 68 2.65 -12.49 -4.32
C SER A 68 1.59 -12.61 -5.42
N GLU A 69 0.35 -12.33 -5.04
CA GLU A 69 -0.67 -11.92 -6.01
C GLU A 69 -0.31 -10.58 -6.66
N GLN A 70 -1.04 -10.19 -7.72
CA GLN A 70 -0.93 -8.84 -8.27
C GLN A 70 -1.47 -7.84 -7.24
N ILE A 71 -0.69 -6.81 -6.94
CA ILE A 71 -1.07 -5.76 -5.99
C ILE A 71 -1.37 -4.48 -6.77
N ASP A 72 -2.54 -3.91 -6.53
CA ASP A 72 -3.04 -2.71 -7.21
C ASP A 72 -2.12 -1.50 -6.94
N VAL A 73 -1.64 -1.38 -5.70
CA VAL A 73 -0.70 -0.33 -5.30
C VAL A 73 0.40 -0.90 -4.41
N VAL A 74 1.61 -0.98 -4.93
CA VAL A 74 2.83 -1.25 -4.13
C VAL A 74 3.56 0.07 -3.92
N VAL A 75 3.81 0.45 -2.67
CA VAL A 75 4.71 1.55 -2.30
C VAL A 75 6.08 0.97 -1.97
N TYR A 76 7.11 1.39 -2.70
CA TYR A 76 8.43 0.74 -2.62
C TYR A 76 9.60 1.71 -2.81
N ASP A 77 10.79 1.23 -2.44
CA ASP A 77 12.06 1.92 -2.58
C ASP A 77 12.64 1.75 -4.00
N ARG A 78 13.19 2.85 -4.55
CA ARG A 78 14.02 2.82 -5.76
C ARG A 78 15.43 3.34 -5.57
N GLN A 79 15.72 3.92 -4.41
CA GLN A 79 17.00 4.57 -4.17
C GLN A 79 18.08 3.55 -3.83
N TYR A 80 17.74 2.51 -3.08
CA TYR A 80 18.66 1.48 -2.58
C TYR A 80 18.32 0.07 -3.07
N SER A 81 17.20 -0.10 -3.78
CA SER A 81 16.75 -1.35 -4.37
C SER A 81 17.02 -1.33 -5.87
N PRO A 82 18.19 -1.82 -6.33
CA PRO A 82 18.70 -1.49 -7.65
C PRO A 82 17.91 -2.15 -8.79
N PHE A 83 17.27 -3.29 -8.54
CA PHE A 83 16.67 -4.09 -9.59
C PHE A 83 15.15 -4.24 -9.44
N ILE A 84 14.42 -4.03 -10.54
CA ILE A 84 12.99 -4.32 -10.71
C ILE A 84 12.83 -4.99 -12.07
N PHE A 85 12.15 -6.13 -12.12
CA PHE A 85 11.86 -6.77 -13.41
C PHE A 85 10.74 -5.98 -14.08
N LYS A 86 10.94 -5.62 -15.34
CA LYS A 86 9.84 -5.24 -16.23
C LYS A 86 9.67 -6.40 -17.20
N PHE A 87 8.60 -7.16 -17.04
CA PHE A 87 8.32 -8.34 -17.85
C PHE A 87 6.95 -8.18 -18.49
N GLU A 88 6.88 -8.13 -19.82
CA GLU A 88 5.62 -8.02 -20.58
C GLU A 88 4.68 -6.89 -20.09
N GLY A 89 5.26 -5.75 -19.72
CA GLY A 89 4.51 -4.60 -19.20
C GLY A 89 4.13 -4.69 -17.72
N GLN A 90 4.38 -5.83 -17.06
CA GLN A 90 4.23 -6.00 -15.62
C GLN A 90 5.51 -5.62 -14.89
N LYS A 91 5.37 -5.05 -13.69
CA LYS A 91 6.47 -4.80 -12.76
C LYS A 91 6.55 -5.93 -11.75
N VAL A 92 7.75 -6.41 -11.48
CA VAL A 92 8.03 -7.36 -10.39
C VAL A 92 9.07 -6.76 -9.46
N ILE A 93 8.68 -6.60 -8.20
CA ILE A 93 9.37 -5.84 -7.18
C ILE A 93 9.95 -6.78 -6.12
N PRO A 94 11.24 -6.68 -5.76
CA PRO A 94 11.80 -7.47 -4.66
C PRO A 94 11.12 -7.15 -3.32
N ALA A 95 10.79 -8.18 -2.54
CA ALA A 95 10.07 -8.04 -1.26
C ALA A 95 10.78 -7.12 -0.25
N GLU A 96 12.11 -7.06 -0.28
CA GLU A 96 12.90 -6.16 0.58
C GLU A 96 12.62 -4.67 0.33
N SER A 97 12.22 -4.32 -0.90
CA SER A 97 12.01 -2.93 -1.31
C SER A 97 10.62 -2.39 -0.94
N VAL A 98 9.70 -3.26 -0.53
CA VAL A 98 8.30 -2.90 -0.29
C VAL A 98 8.13 -2.24 1.07
N TYR A 99 7.52 -1.05 1.09
CA TYR A 99 7.08 -0.36 2.30
C TYR A 99 5.61 -0.59 2.62
N ALA A 100 4.74 -0.55 1.59
CA ALA A 100 3.30 -0.69 1.77
C ALA A 100 2.63 -1.36 0.56
N VAL A 101 1.48 -1.99 0.79
CA VAL A 101 0.63 -2.58 -0.23
C VAL A 101 -0.83 -2.21 -0.02
N PHE A 102 -1.54 -1.83 -1.08
CA PHE A 102 -2.96 -1.50 -0.98
C PHE A 102 -3.76 -2.18 -2.08
N GLU A 103 -4.98 -2.53 -1.71
CA GLU A 103 -6.01 -2.93 -2.65
C GLU A 103 -6.95 -1.75 -2.93
N ALA A 104 -7.37 -1.57 -4.19
CA ALA A 104 -8.29 -0.51 -4.58
C ALA A 104 -9.64 -1.09 -5.06
N LYS A 105 -10.74 -0.67 -4.44
CA LYS A 105 -12.11 -1.11 -4.80
C LYS A 105 -13.09 0.05 -4.85
N GLN A 106 -14.26 -0.16 -5.43
CA GLN A 106 -15.32 0.85 -5.44
C GLN A 106 -15.97 1.05 -4.08
N SER A 107 -16.15 -0.05 -3.35
CA SER A 107 -16.88 -0.07 -2.09
C SER A 107 -16.21 -1.03 -1.13
N VAL A 108 -16.23 -0.70 0.16
CA VAL A 108 -15.79 -1.60 1.21
C VAL A 108 -16.96 -2.48 1.67
N ASN A 109 -16.68 -3.78 1.82
CA ASN A 109 -17.56 -4.80 2.39
C ASN A 109 -16.71 -5.99 2.88
N ALA A 110 -17.34 -6.98 3.53
CA ALA A 110 -16.62 -8.11 4.11
C ALA A 110 -15.75 -8.88 3.09
N ALA A 111 -16.25 -9.07 1.88
CA ALA A 111 -15.51 -9.78 0.83
C ALA A 111 -14.28 -8.98 0.37
N GLN A 112 -14.41 -7.65 0.22
CA GLN A 112 -13.27 -6.82 -0.18
C GLN A 112 -12.24 -6.66 0.93
N VAL A 113 -12.66 -6.67 2.20
CA VAL A 113 -11.74 -6.68 3.34
C VAL A 113 -10.94 -7.98 3.36
N GLY A 114 -11.61 -9.15 3.28
CA GLY A 114 -10.93 -10.44 3.21
C GLY A 114 -9.96 -10.55 2.04
N TYR A 115 -10.38 -10.07 0.86
CA TYR A 115 -9.53 -10.06 -0.32
C TYR A 115 -8.26 -9.19 -0.15
N ALA A 116 -8.40 -8.01 0.46
CA ALA A 116 -7.25 -7.15 0.75
C ALA A 116 -6.33 -7.77 1.82
N GLN A 117 -6.89 -8.47 2.80
CA GLN A 117 -6.12 -9.20 3.81
C GLN A 117 -5.31 -10.34 3.19
N ASP A 118 -5.90 -11.11 2.28
CA ASP A 118 -5.20 -12.20 1.56
C ASP A 118 -4.04 -11.65 0.72
N LYS A 119 -4.28 -10.55 -0.03
CA LYS A 119 -3.22 -9.87 -0.78
C LYS A 119 -2.10 -9.34 0.11
N ALA A 120 -2.42 -8.74 1.26
CA ALA A 120 -1.44 -8.31 2.25
C ALA A 120 -0.60 -9.50 2.75
N ALA A 121 -1.25 -10.61 3.10
CA ALA A 121 -0.59 -11.83 3.56
C ALA A 121 0.32 -12.42 2.48
N SER A 122 -0.09 -12.40 1.21
CA SER A 122 0.71 -12.91 0.09
C SER A 122 2.07 -12.21 -0.02
N VAL A 123 2.13 -10.91 0.33
CA VAL A 123 3.38 -10.13 0.32
C VAL A 123 4.15 -10.30 1.62
N ARG A 124 3.48 -10.26 2.77
CA ARG A 124 4.15 -10.35 4.08
C ARG A 124 4.77 -11.72 4.37
N ARG A 125 4.30 -12.76 3.69
CA ARG A 125 4.85 -14.13 3.79
C ARG A 125 6.12 -14.32 2.97
N LEU A 126 6.45 -13.41 2.07
CA LEU A 126 7.66 -13.48 1.24
C LEU A 126 8.92 -13.35 2.09
N HIS A 127 9.95 -14.11 1.70
CA HIS A 127 11.26 -14.04 2.33
C HIS A 127 11.92 -12.68 2.04
N ARG A 128 12.50 -12.06 3.06
CA ARG A 128 13.24 -10.79 2.92
C ARG A 128 14.62 -10.90 3.52
N THR A 129 15.63 -10.66 2.70
CA THR A 129 17.03 -10.58 3.12
C THR A 129 17.32 -9.25 3.81
N SER A 130 18.36 -9.22 4.65
CA SER A 130 18.95 -7.98 5.14
C SER A 130 20.44 -8.18 5.38
N LEU A 131 21.26 -7.43 4.66
CA LEU A 131 22.70 -7.37 4.85
C LEU A 131 23.10 -6.25 5.84
N PRO A 132 24.31 -6.33 6.43
CA PRO A 132 24.92 -5.19 7.11
C PRO A 132 25.03 -4.00 6.16
N ILE A 133 24.87 -2.77 6.67
CA ILE A 133 24.80 -1.55 5.85
C ILE A 133 26.09 -0.74 6.02
N PRO A 134 26.99 -0.69 5.03
CA PRO A 134 28.12 0.22 5.05
C PRO A 134 27.65 1.68 4.95
N HIS A 135 28.21 2.54 5.78
CA HIS A 135 27.95 3.97 5.76
C HIS A 135 29.23 4.75 6.12
N ALA A 136 29.19 6.09 6.05
CA ALA A 136 30.38 6.92 6.25
C ALA A 136 31.09 6.72 7.60
N GLY A 137 30.37 6.27 8.63
CA GLY A 137 30.89 6.07 9.97
C GLY A 137 31.25 4.62 10.32
N GLY A 138 31.13 3.67 9.38
CA GLY A 138 31.38 2.26 9.63
C GLY A 138 30.33 1.35 8.98
N VAL A 139 29.89 0.33 9.73
CA VAL A 139 28.93 -0.66 9.24
C VAL A 139 27.86 -0.87 10.31
N TYR A 140 26.60 -0.63 9.96
CA TYR A 140 25.48 -1.04 10.81
C TYR A 140 25.23 -2.55 10.67
N PRO A 141 24.80 -3.23 11.74
CA PRO A 141 24.32 -4.60 11.62
C PRO A 141 23.10 -4.68 10.68
N PRO A 142 22.73 -5.89 10.20
CA PRO A 142 21.51 -6.07 9.43
C PRO A 142 20.31 -5.39 10.09
N LYS A 143 19.57 -4.59 9.32
CA LYS A 143 18.39 -3.91 9.82
C LYS A 143 17.29 -4.94 10.13
N PRO A 144 16.64 -4.90 11.31
CA PRO A 144 15.44 -5.68 11.55
C PRO A 144 14.39 -5.40 10.46
N LEU A 145 13.77 -6.46 9.95
CA LEU A 145 12.85 -6.33 8.82
C LEU A 145 11.65 -5.44 9.22
N PRO A 146 11.42 -4.30 8.53
CA PRO A 146 10.30 -3.45 8.86
C PRO A 146 8.98 -4.14 8.54
N HIS A 147 7.95 -3.81 9.29
CA HIS A 147 6.58 -4.23 8.96
C HIS A 147 6.15 -3.58 7.63
N ILE A 148 5.60 -4.37 6.72
CA ILE A 148 5.03 -3.85 5.47
C ILE A 148 3.61 -3.38 5.79
N LEU A 149 3.34 -2.10 5.57
CA LEU A 149 2.00 -1.55 5.76
C LEU A 149 1.03 -2.16 4.76
N ALA A 150 -0.20 -2.43 5.17
CA ALA A 150 -1.25 -2.87 4.25
C ALA A 150 -2.54 -2.09 4.40
N GLY A 151 -3.37 -2.03 3.36
CA GLY A 151 -4.63 -1.32 3.43
C GLY A 151 -5.61 -1.58 2.30
N LEU A 152 -6.81 -1.02 2.47
CA LEU A 152 -7.87 -1.03 1.47
C LEU A 152 -8.31 0.42 1.19
N LEU A 153 -8.40 0.77 -0.09
CA LEU A 153 -8.75 2.08 -0.59
C LEU A 153 -10.06 1.98 -1.38
N THR A 154 -11.10 2.65 -0.91
CA THR A 154 -12.41 2.64 -1.54
C THR A 154 -13.02 4.03 -1.66
N LEU A 155 -14.06 4.16 -2.50
CA LEU A 155 -14.88 5.36 -2.54
C LEU A 155 -16.00 5.29 -1.50
N GLU A 156 -16.80 4.24 -1.56
CA GLU A 156 -18.01 4.06 -0.73
C GLU A 156 -17.87 2.91 0.26
N SER A 157 -18.90 2.75 1.10
CA SER A 157 -19.14 1.55 1.92
C SER A 157 -20.49 0.96 1.57
N ASP A 158 -20.56 -0.38 1.53
CA ASP A 158 -21.84 -1.09 1.38
C ASP A 158 -22.59 -1.16 2.73
N TRP A 159 -21.90 -0.87 3.84
CA TRP A 159 -22.50 -0.77 5.16
C TRP A 159 -23.01 0.63 5.47
N LYS A 160 -24.05 0.69 6.30
CA LYS A 160 -24.64 1.94 6.81
C LYS A 160 -24.83 1.82 8.33
N PRO A 161 -24.08 2.58 9.16
CA PRO A 161 -23.02 3.51 8.80
C PRO A 161 -21.78 2.82 8.21
N ALA A 162 -20.96 3.55 7.45
CA ALA A 162 -19.74 3.01 6.83
C ALA A 162 -18.74 2.49 7.88
N PHE A 163 -18.59 3.22 8.98
CA PHE A 163 -17.70 2.90 10.11
C PHE A 163 -18.51 2.40 11.30
N GLY A 164 -19.13 1.25 11.12
CA GLY A 164 -19.85 0.53 12.18
C GLY A 164 -19.18 -0.79 12.56
N GLN A 165 -19.81 -1.51 13.49
CA GLN A 165 -19.37 -2.82 13.94
C GLN A 165 -19.05 -3.81 12.79
N PRO A 166 -19.81 -3.88 11.68
CA PRO A 166 -19.50 -4.81 10.60
C PRO A 166 -18.12 -4.61 9.96
N LEU A 167 -17.65 -3.35 9.85
CA LEU A 167 -16.31 -3.07 9.33
C LEU A 167 -15.25 -3.45 10.36
N ALA A 168 -15.48 -3.14 11.64
CA ALA A 168 -14.57 -3.52 12.73
C ALA A 168 -14.40 -5.04 12.80
N ASP A 169 -15.50 -5.80 12.79
CA ASP A 169 -15.49 -7.26 12.81
C ASP A 169 -14.78 -7.87 11.58
N ALA A 170 -14.94 -7.26 10.40
CA ALA A 170 -14.27 -7.70 9.18
C ALA A 170 -12.76 -7.42 9.17
N LEU A 171 -12.34 -6.29 9.77
CA LEU A 171 -10.94 -5.91 9.90
C LEU A 171 -10.21 -6.69 11.00
N ASP A 172 -10.95 -7.13 12.01
CA ASP A 172 -10.51 -8.02 13.08
C ASP A 172 -10.52 -9.49 12.61
N GLY A 173 -9.98 -10.40 13.44
CA GLY A 173 -10.06 -11.85 13.19
C GLY A 173 -9.03 -12.41 12.19
N VAL A 174 -8.06 -11.60 11.76
CA VAL A 174 -6.95 -12.04 10.89
C VAL A 174 -5.62 -12.09 11.65
N ASP A 175 -4.69 -12.94 11.17
CA ASP A 175 -3.32 -12.97 11.70
C ASP A 175 -2.53 -11.69 11.36
N ALA A 176 -1.31 -11.58 11.90
CA ALA A 176 -0.45 -10.44 11.62
C ALA A 176 -0.05 -10.30 10.14
N ALA A 177 -0.12 -11.38 9.34
CA ALA A 177 0.23 -11.35 7.94
C ALA A 177 -0.90 -10.71 7.10
N GLY A 178 -2.17 -10.97 7.43
CA GLY A 178 -3.31 -10.38 6.72
C GLY A 178 -3.79 -9.03 7.25
N ARG A 179 -3.38 -8.60 8.45
CA ARG A 179 -3.85 -7.34 9.06
C ARG A 179 -3.73 -6.11 8.14
N LEU A 180 -4.80 -5.32 8.02
CA LEU A 180 -4.76 -4.03 7.34
C LEU A 180 -4.40 -2.94 8.35
N ASP A 181 -3.35 -2.16 8.09
CA ASP A 181 -2.85 -1.17 9.06
C ASP A 181 -3.53 0.18 8.91
N LEU A 182 -3.99 0.53 7.70
CA LEU A 182 -4.70 1.77 7.42
C LEU A 182 -5.54 1.64 6.15
N GLY A 183 -6.59 2.45 6.01
CA GLY A 183 -7.37 2.49 4.79
C GLY A 183 -8.23 3.74 4.68
N CYS A 184 -8.80 3.96 3.51
CA CYS A 184 -9.59 5.14 3.20
C CYS A 184 -10.88 4.73 2.52
N VAL A 185 -12.00 5.25 3.02
CA VAL A 185 -13.30 5.21 2.35
C VAL A 185 -13.60 6.65 1.97
N ALA A 186 -13.26 7.04 0.74
CA ALA A 186 -13.12 8.43 0.34
C ALA A 186 -14.35 9.31 0.61
N ALA A 187 -15.57 8.76 0.54
CA ALA A 187 -16.80 9.50 0.81
C ALA A 187 -17.20 9.56 2.30
N HIS A 188 -16.46 8.88 3.20
CA HIS A 188 -16.89 8.68 4.60
C HIS A 188 -15.80 9.00 5.63
N GLY A 189 -14.55 8.61 5.40
CA GLY A 189 -13.49 8.72 6.41
C GLY A 189 -12.28 7.82 6.14
N HIS A 190 -11.35 7.77 7.09
CA HIS A 190 -10.27 6.80 7.10
C HIS A 190 -10.28 5.95 8.38
N TYR A 191 -9.56 4.83 8.34
CA TYR A 191 -9.33 3.99 9.51
C TYR A 191 -7.86 3.63 9.62
N ALA A 192 -7.42 3.37 10.84
CA ALA A 192 -6.03 3.04 11.12
C ALA A 192 -5.93 2.08 12.31
N PHE A 193 -5.09 1.06 12.20
CA PHE A 193 -4.70 0.21 13.31
C PHE A 193 -3.64 0.93 14.15
N ASP A 194 -3.91 1.10 15.43
CA ASP A 194 -3.07 1.84 16.36
C ASP A 194 -2.08 0.94 17.13
N ALA A 195 -1.17 1.57 17.87
CA ALA A 195 -0.19 0.85 18.70
C ALA A 195 -0.84 0.13 19.91
N SER A 196 -2.09 0.45 20.25
CA SER A 196 -2.87 -0.23 21.29
C SER A 196 -3.57 -1.50 20.77
N ALA A 197 -3.24 -1.93 19.55
CA ALA A 197 -3.82 -3.06 18.85
C ALA A 197 -5.33 -2.94 18.61
N ARG A 198 -5.81 -1.71 18.30
CA ARG A 198 -7.21 -1.45 17.96
C ARG A 198 -7.32 -0.60 16.71
N TYR A 199 -8.43 -0.74 16.00
CA TYR A 199 -8.78 0.17 14.92
C TYR A 199 -9.40 1.45 15.46
N SER A 200 -8.89 2.58 14.99
CA SER A 200 -9.56 3.87 15.07
C SER A 200 -10.27 4.15 13.75
N PHE A 201 -11.46 4.71 13.84
CA PHE A 201 -12.27 5.12 12.69
C PHE A 201 -12.52 6.62 12.81
N VAL A 202 -12.19 7.38 11.77
CA VAL A 202 -12.32 8.84 11.77
C VAL A 202 -13.28 9.24 10.65
N PRO A 203 -14.58 9.46 10.98
CA PRO A 203 -15.51 10.09 10.05
C PRO A 203 -15.10 11.56 9.87
N GLU A 204 -14.85 11.98 8.64
CA GLU A 204 -14.37 13.34 8.38
C GLU A 204 -14.70 13.80 6.97
N GLY A 205 -14.59 15.12 6.72
CA GLY A 205 -14.84 15.71 5.41
C GLY A 205 -13.64 15.72 4.46
N ARG A 206 -12.45 15.24 4.89
CA ARG A 206 -11.25 15.15 4.05
C ARG A 206 -10.51 13.78 4.07
N PRO A 207 -11.22 12.64 3.91
CA PRO A 207 -10.65 11.30 4.08
C PRO A 207 -9.34 11.00 3.33
N ALA A 208 -9.25 11.38 2.06
CA ALA A 208 -8.10 11.07 1.22
C ALA A 208 -6.83 11.80 1.67
N THR A 209 -6.97 13.06 2.08
CA THR A 209 -5.86 13.88 2.59
C THR A 209 -5.37 13.35 3.94
N ALA A 210 -6.28 12.99 4.85
CA ALA A 210 -5.93 12.45 6.15
C ALA A 210 -5.23 11.09 6.03
N PHE A 211 -5.75 10.19 5.17
CA PHE A 211 -5.10 8.93 4.84
C PHE A 211 -3.68 9.14 4.31
N LEU A 212 -3.50 10.06 3.36
CA LEU A 212 -2.18 10.35 2.79
C LEU A 212 -1.20 10.83 3.86
N PHE A 213 -1.63 11.70 4.77
CA PHE A 213 -0.78 12.21 5.84
C PHE A 213 -0.42 11.12 6.85
N GLU A 214 -1.37 10.29 7.24
CA GLU A 214 -1.12 9.14 8.11
C GLU A 214 -0.16 8.14 7.45
N LEU A 215 -0.33 7.86 6.15
CA LEU A 215 0.58 7.02 5.39
C LEU A 215 2.00 7.59 5.39
N ILE A 216 2.16 8.89 5.09
CA ILE A 216 3.47 9.56 5.08
C ILE A 216 4.13 9.47 6.46
N ALA A 217 3.37 9.70 7.54
CA ALA A 217 3.90 9.61 8.90
C ALA A 217 4.40 8.19 9.23
N ARG A 218 3.64 7.15 8.87
CA ARG A 218 4.05 5.74 9.07
C ARG A 218 5.25 5.35 8.22
N LEU A 219 5.31 5.82 6.97
CA LEU A 219 6.46 5.60 6.08
C LEU A 219 7.73 6.26 6.63
N GLN A 220 7.62 7.48 7.16
CA GLN A 220 8.74 8.18 7.80
C GLN A 220 9.30 7.40 9.00
N ALA A 221 8.43 6.80 9.82
CA ALA A 221 8.84 5.96 10.95
C ALA A 221 9.58 4.68 10.52
N SER A 222 9.27 4.13 9.34
CA SER A 222 9.96 2.94 8.79
C SER A 222 11.40 3.24 8.31
N ALA A 223 11.77 4.51 8.13
CA ALA A 223 13.05 4.94 7.58
C ALA A 223 13.38 4.29 6.22
N THR A 224 14.58 3.75 6.00
CA THR A 224 15.01 3.09 4.75
C THR A 224 14.72 1.59 4.74
N VAL A 225 14.56 0.98 3.56
CA VAL A 225 14.48 -0.49 3.42
C VAL A 225 15.76 -1.18 3.92
N PRO A 226 15.70 -2.48 4.30
CA PRO A 226 16.91 -3.26 4.55
C PRO A 226 17.78 -3.34 3.28
N MET A 227 19.09 -3.55 3.46
CA MET A 227 19.99 -3.75 2.33
C MET A 227 19.78 -5.16 1.76
N VAL A 228 19.25 -5.23 0.54
CA VAL A 228 18.96 -6.49 -0.16
C VAL A 228 20.24 -7.28 -0.46
N ASP A 229 20.19 -8.61 -0.28
CA ASP A 229 21.20 -9.52 -0.82
C ASP A 229 20.86 -9.91 -2.26
N ILE A 230 21.40 -9.15 -3.23
CA ILE A 230 21.20 -9.41 -4.66
C ILE A 230 21.76 -10.78 -5.06
N ARG A 231 22.78 -11.29 -4.35
CA ARG A 231 23.35 -12.60 -4.68
C ARG A 231 22.39 -13.73 -4.35
N ALA A 232 21.49 -13.54 -3.39
CA ALA A 232 20.42 -14.50 -3.11
C ALA A 232 19.51 -14.70 -4.34
N TYR A 233 19.21 -13.62 -5.07
CA TYR A 233 18.48 -13.67 -6.35
C TYR A 233 19.33 -14.21 -7.50
N ALA A 234 20.63 -13.89 -7.54
CA ALA A 234 21.54 -14.35 -8.60
C ALA A 234 21.69 -15.88 -8.66
N ARG A 235 21.37 -16.61 -7.58
CA ARG A 235 21.33 -18.09 -7.55
C ARG A 235 20.43 -18.69 -8.63
N TRP A 236 19.43 -17.94 -9.10
CA TRP A 236 18.51 -18.38 -10.15
C TRP A 236 19.09 -18.29 -11.57
N LEU A 237 20.24 -17.62 -11.77
CA LEU A 237 20.85 -17.44 -13.09
C LEU A 237 21.47 -18.71 -13.68
N THR A 238 21.91 -19.64 -12.83
CA THR A 238 22.62 -20.86 -13.26
C THR A 238 21.73 -22.10 -13.31
N GLY A 239 20.42 -21.95 -13.03
CA GLY A 239 19.53 -23.07 -12.71
C GLY A 239 19.86 -23.68 -11.33
N LYS A 240 18.87 -24.31 -10.67
CA LYS A 240 19.13 -25.02 -9.40
C LYS A 240 20.27 -26.04 -9.62
N PRO A 241 21.30 -26.09 -8.75
CA PRO A 241 22.10 -27.30 -8.65
C PRO A 241 21.14 -28.44 -8.31
N THR A 242 21.12 -29.47 -9.15
CA THR A 242 20.47 -30.76 -8.87
C THR A 242 20.93 -31.33 -7.54
#